data_AF-A0A4P7WUV5-F1
#
_entry.id   AF-A0A4P7WUV5-F1
#
_cell.length_a   1.000
_cell.length_b   1.000
_cell.length_c   1.000
_cell.angle_alpha   90.00
_cell.angle_beta   90.00
_cell.angle_gamma   90.00
#
_symmetry.space_group_name_H-M   'P 1'
#
loop_
_entity.id
_entity.type
_entity.pdbx_description
1 polymer ?
#
loop_
_entity_poly.entity_id
_entity_poly.type
_entity_poly.pdbx_seq_one_letter_code
_entity_poly.pdbx_strand_id
1 'polypeptide(L)'
;MKNITFVLIILIFFGFIKKKNVTLSKKKETEVLLDTTSNGKFLKIYTTLDDNYSQSITAEYGIEKIRHKIDLLPIVKHHTHRLPFYTKVNWVSEKSFAIVDGCGTECIFAIIFNIEKDKPYIQPILYYPNKANSDFKTDNPNLCIAPIAAYGNTPSFAIVDIDSQKKDTINLPNHWLRELNTIYNCVDQIKIEKSKIEITQNQDNGKIKKMQKEIILK
;
A
#
# COMPACT_ATOMS: atom_id res chain seq x y z
N MET A 1 13.65 -75.93 -53.26
CA MET A 1 12.18 -75.87 -53.35
C MET A 1 11.62 -75.66 -51.94
N LYS A 2 10.78 -74.63 -51.76
CA LYS A 2 9.56 -74.57 -50.90
C LYS A 2 9.66 -75.20 -49.49
N ASN A 3 9.46 -74.52 -48.36
CA ASN A 3 8.38 -73.57 -48.06
C ASN A 3 8.77 -72.63 -46.91
N ILE A 4 8.33 -71.39 -47.05
CA ILE A 4 8.18 -70.40 -45.98
C ILE A 4 7.08 -70.90 -45.03
N THR A 5 7.31 -70.84 -43.73
CA THR A 5 6.21 -70.82 -42.76
C THR A 5 6.50 -69.71 -41.75
N PHE A 6 5.98 -68.53 -42.09
CA PHE A 6 5.85 -67.38 -41.20
C PHE A 6 4.81 -67.76 -40.13
N VAL A 7 5.25 -68.03 -38.90
CA VAL A 7 4.34 -68.13 -37.76
C VAL A 7 4.41 -66.82 -37.00
N LEU A 8 3.38 -66.01 -37.23
CA LEU A 8 3.09 -64.75 -36.56
C LEU A 8 2.55 -65.07 -35.15
N ILE A 9 3.37 -64.99 -34.11
CA ILE A 9 2.89 -65.06 -32.73
C ILE A 9 2.72 -63.62 -32.24
N ILE A 10 1.50 -63.09 -32.41
CA ILE A 10 1.04 -61.89 -31.73
C ILE A 10 0.83 -62.26 -30.26
N LEU A 11 1.80 -61.92 -29.40
CA LEU A 11 1.61 -61.92 -27.95
C LEU A 11 0.80 -60.69 -27.57
N ILE A 12 -0.51 -60.88 -27.48
CA ILE A 12 -1.43 -59.90 -26.92
C ILE A 12 -1.16 -59.82 -25.41
N PHE A 13 -0.34 -58.85 -25.00
CA PHE A 13 -0.26 -58.43 -23.61
C PHE A 13 -1.54 -57.65 -23.25
N PHE A 14 -2.62 -58.35 -22.92
CA PHE A 14 -3.73 -57.79 -22.12
C PHE A 14 -3.28 -57.70 -20.65
N GLY A 15 -2.31 -56.83 -20.40
CA GLY A 15 -2.09 -56.29 -19.07
C GLY A 15 -3.17 -55.25 -18.80
N PHE A 16 -4.10 -55.56 -17.90
CA PHE A 16 -5.05 -54.62 -17.31
C PHE A 16 -4.33 -53.34 -16.85
N ILE A 17 -4.27 -52.32 -17.71
CA ILE A 17 -4.04 -50.96 -17.23
C ILE A 17 -5.33 -50.57 -16.54
N LYS A 18 -5.40 -50.87 -15.24
CA LYS A 18 -6.28 -50.15 -14.31
C LYS A 18 -6.08 -48.67 -14.66
N LYS A 19 -7.11 -48.01 -15.21
CA LYS A 19 -7.15 -46.55 -15.30
C LYS A 19 -6.98 -46.05 -13.88
N LYS A 20 -5.73 -45.78 -13.49
CA LYS A 20 -5.43 -44.90 -12.39
C LYS A 20 -5.98 -43.58 -12.90
N ASN A 21 -7.15 -43.18 -12.39
CA ASN A 21 -7.55 -41.79 -12.45
C ASN A 21 -6.40 -41.05 -11.79
N VAL A 22 -5.49 -40.54 -12.62
CA VAL A 22 -4.55 -39.52 -12.20
C VAL A 22 -5.47 -38.34 -11.96
N THR A 23 -5.95 -38.22 -10.73
CA THR A 23 -6.39 -36.93 -10.22
C THR A 23 -5.13 -36.09 -10.30
N LEU A 24 -4.96 -35.36 -11.41
CA LEU A 24 -4.01 -34.27 -11.47
C LEU A 24 -4.45 -33.37 -10.31
N SER A 25 -3.74 -33.41 -9.18
CA SER A 25 -3.90 -32.37 -8.18
C SER A 25 -3.38 -31.12 -8.86
N LYS A 26 -4.29 -30.37 -9.47
CA LYS A 26 -3.95 -29.15 -10.19
C LYS A 26 -3.20 -28.23 -9.21
N LYS A 27 -2.02 -27.79 -9.65
CA LYS A 27 -1.04 -27.13 -8.81
C LYS A 27 -1.43 -25.65 -8.71
N LYS A 28 -1.91 -25.24 -7.54
CA LYS A 28 -2.07 -23.84 -7.18
C LYS A 28 -0.69 -23.17 -7.16
N GLU A 29 -0.44 -22.23 -8.06
CA GLU A 29 0.84 -21.53 -8.15
C GLU A 29 0.78 -20.24 -7.33
N THR A 30 1.66 -20.15 -6.32
CA THR A 30 1.77 -18.98 -5.45
C THR A 30 3.11 -18.31 -5.70
N GLU A 31 3.08 -17.01 -6.00
CA GLU A 31 4.25 -16.16 -6.15
C GLU A 31 4.27 -15.13 -5.00
N VAL A 32 5.37 -15.10 -4.26
CA VAL A 32 5.58 -14.14 -3.16
C VAL A 32 6.08 -12.83 -3.74
N LEU A 33 5.30 -11.77 -3.54
CA LEU A 33 5.58 -10.42 -4.04
C LEU A 33 6.33 -9.59 -3.00
N LEU A 34 6.05 -9.84 -1.72
CA LEU A 34 6.67 -9.19 -0.57
C LEU A 34 6.71 -10.17 0.60
N ASP A 35 7.83 -10.23 1.30
CA ASP A 35 7.96 -10.92 2.58
C ASP A 35 8.89 -10.11 3.49
N THR A 36 8.31 -9.37 4.42
CA THR A 36 9.07 -8.54 5.37
C THR A 36 8.74 -8.93 6.79
N THR A 37 9.78 -8.96 7.63
CA THR A 37 9.68 -9.25 9.06
C THR A 37 10.58 -8.30 9.84
N SER A 38 10.08 -7.72 10.92
CA SER A 38 10.87 -6.95 11.89
C SER A 38 10.26 -7.11 13.27
N ASN A 39 11.12 -7.33 14.29
CA ASN A 39 10.71 -7.43 15.69
C ASN A 39 9.51 -8.37 15.94
N GLY A 40 9.51 -9.54 15.29
CA GLY A 40 8.44 -10.56 15.43
C GLY A 40 7.12 -10.22 14.73
N LYS A 41 7.09 -9.12 13.96
CA LYS A 41 5.94 -8.68 13.14
C LYS A 41 6.25 -8.91 11.68
N PHE A 42 5.25 -9.28 10.90
CA PHE A 42 5.43 -9.55 9.48
C PHE A 42 4.34 -8.92 8.61
N LEU A 43 4.70 -8.67 7.35
CA LEU A 43 3.79 -8.42 6.24
C LEU A 43 4.27 -9.26 5.05
N LYS A 44 3.38 -10.10 4.54
CA LYS A 44 3.58 -10.91 3.35
C LYS A 44 2.51 -10.53 2.35
N ILE A 45 2.90 -10.26 1.10
CA ILE A 45 1.98 -10.11 -0.01
C ILE A 45 2.35 -11.13 -1.06
N TYR A 46 1.37 -11.89 -1.52
CA TYR A 46 1.57 -12.92 -2.51
C TYR A 46 0.38 -12.98 -3.45
N THR A 47 0.64 -13.36 -4.69
CA THR A 47 -0.42 -13.67 -5.65
C THR A 47 -0.61 -15.17 -5.73
N THR A 48 -1.85 -15.59 -5.95
CA THR A 48 -2.12 -16.97 -6.28
C THR A 48 -3.00 -17.04 -7.52
N LEU A 49 -2.56 -17.85 -8.47
CA LEU A 49 -3.34 -18.24 -9.64
C LEU A 49 -4.08 -19.53 -9.30
N ASP A 50 -5.41 -19.47 -9.40
CA ASP A 50 -6.25 -20.67 -9.28
C ASP A 50 -6.49 -21.33 -10.65
N ASP A 51 -7.16 -22.47 -10.59
CA ASP A 51 -7.46 -23.32 -11.75
C ASP A 51 -8.33 -22.63 -12.82
N ASN A 52 -8.92 -21.47 -12.53
CA ASN A 52 -9.74 -20.67 -13.43
C ASN A 52 -8.99 -19.43 -13.95
N TYR A 53 -7.67 -19.35 -13.77
CA TYR A 53 -6.87 -18.16 -14.04
C TYR A 53 -7.33 -16.93 -13.24
N SER A 54 -8.06 -17.14 -12.14
CA SER A 54 -8.41 -16.06 -11.24
C SER A 54 -7.17 -15.70 -10.45
N GLN A 55 -6.66 -14.50 -10.67
CA GLN A 55 -5.56 -13.96 -9.90
C GLN A 55 -6.11 -13.37 -8.60
N SER A 56 -5.67 -13.90 -7.47
CA SER A 56 -5.84 -13.25 -6.17
C SER A 56 -4.56 -12.51 -5.78
N ILE A 57 -4.68 -11.40 -5.06
CA ILE A 57 -3.55 -10.71 -4.42
C ILE A 57 -3.87 -10.70 -2.94
N THR A 58 -3.11 -11.44 -2.14
CA THR A 58 -3.39 -11.61 -0.72
C THR A 58 -2.31 -10.92 0.11
N ALA A 59 -2.73 -10.20 1.15
CA ALA A 59 -1.85 -9.76 2.22
C ALA A 59 -2.09 -10.57 3.49
N GLU A 60 -1.01 -11.05 4.10
CA GLU A 60 -1.00 -11.61 5.45
C GLU A 60 -0.09 -10.78 6.33
N TYR A 61 -0.57 -10.37 7.49
CA TYR A 61 0.20 -9.51 8.39
C TYR A 61 -0.18 -9.74 9.86
N GLY A 62 0.74 -9.39 10.76
CA GLY A 62 0.52 -9.52 12.19
C GLY A 62 1.77 -9.94 12.94
N ILE A 63 1.57 -10.70 14.01
CA ILE A 63 2.61 -11.35 14.81
C ILE A 63 2.41 -12.87 14.77
N GLU A 64 3.37 -13.64 15.27
CA GLU A 64 3.31 -15.11 15.22
C GLU A 64 1.96 -15.69 15.71
N LYS A 65 1.40 -15.10 16.77
CA LYS A 65 0.15 -15.50 17.44
C LYS A 65 -1.13 -14.90 16.87
N ILE A 66 -1.06 -13.74 16.19
CA ILE A 66 -2.22 -13.01 15.69
C ILE A 66 -1.95 -12.67 14.24
N ARG A 67 -2.70 -13.30 13.33
CA ARG A 67 -2.51 -13.18 11.89
C ARG A 67 -3.80 -12.72 11.24
N HIS A 68 -3.68 -11.70 10.41
CA HIS A 68 -4.73 -11.18 9.57
C HIS A 68 -4.46 -11.60 8.13
N LYS A 69 -5.52 -11.83 7.38
CA LYS A 69 -5.45 -12.21 5.97
C LYS A 69 -6.53 -11.48 5.19
N ILE A 70 -6.13 -10.76 4.14
CA ILE A 70 -7.05 -9.97 3.33
C ILE A 70 -6.76 -10.13 1.83
N ASP A 71 -7.83 -10.19 1.04
CA ASP A 71 -7.75 -10.03 -0.42
C ASP A 71 -7.59 -8.54 -0.75
N LEU A 72 -6.43 -8.20 -1.31
CA LEU A 72 -6.10 -6.86 -1.77
C LEU A 72 -6.68 -6.54 -3.14
N LEU A 73 -7.10 -7.53 -3.94
CA LEU A 73 -7.53 -7.28 -5.31
C LEU A 73 -8.64 -6.20 -5.42
N PRO A 74 -9.69 -6.18 -4.57
CA PRO A 74 -10.69 -5.11 -4.60
C PRO A 74 -10.09 -3.74 -4.27
N ILE A 75 -9.21 -3.68 -3.27
CA ILE A 75 -8.54 -2.45 -2.84
C ILE A 75 -7.67 -1.89 -3.97
N VAL A 76 -6.91 -2.77 -4.61
CA VAL A 76 -6.00 -2.42 -5.70
C VAL A 76 -6.77 -1.89 -6.89
N LYS A 77 -7.83 -2.61 -7.33
CA LYS A 77 -8.66 -2.19 -8.47
C LYS A 77 -9.30 -0.82 -8.27
N HIS A 78 -9.71 -0.48 -7.05
CA HIS A 78 -10.39 0.78 -6.76
C HIS A 78 -9.45 1.96 -6.49
N HIS A 79 -8.25 1.72 -5.94
CA HIS A 79 -7.41 2.80 -5.42
C HIS A 79 -6.01 2.89 -6.03
N THR A 80 -5.52 1.84 -6.68
CA THR A 80 -4.16 1.81 -7.26
C THR A 80 -4.21 1.25 -8.68
N HIS A 81 -4.03 2.08 -9.69
CA HIS A 81 -4.13 1.63 -11.09
C HIS A 81 -3.08 0.56 -11.46
N ARG A 82 -2.02 0.44 -10.66
CA ARG A 82 -1.05 -0.67 -10.64
C ARG A 82 -0.54 -0.72 -9.20
N LEU A 83 -0.49 -1.87 -8.54
CA LEU A 83 0.50 -2.05 -7.47
C LEU A 83 1.80 -2.40 -8.20
N PRO A 84 2.83 -1.54 -8.25
CA PRO A 84 4.14 -2.02 -8.61
C PRO A 84 4.58 -2.88 -7.42
N PHE A 85 4.64 -4.19 -7.58
CA PHE A 85 5.11 -5.11 -6.54
C PHE A 85 6.60 -4.90 -6.16
N TYR A 86 7.24 -3.88 -6.73
CA TYR A 86 8.55 -3.33 -6.35
C TYR A 86 8.46 -2.15 -5.36
N THR A 87 7.27 -1.83 -4.85
CA THR A 87 7.08 -0.67 -3.95
C THR A 87 7.81 -0.89 -2.64
N LYS A 88 8.58 0.13 -2.21
CA LYS A 88 9.23 0.12 -0.90
C LYS A 88 8.17 0.09 0.19
N VAL A 89 8.20 -0.96 1.02
CA VAL A 89 7.47 -0.97 2.28
C VAL A 89 8.19 -0.06 3.25
N ASN A 90 7.47 0.94 3.76
CA ASN A 90 7.97 1.78 4.82
C ASN A 90 7.46 1.21 6.15
N TRP A 91 8.40 0.84 7.03
CA TRP A 91 8.09 0.68 8.44
C TRP A 91 7.76 2.06 8.98
N VAL A 92 6.53 2.22 9.46
CA VAL A 92 6.01 3.53 9.84
C VAL A 92 6.08 3.69 11.34
N SER A 93 5.62 2.66 12.03
CA SER A 93 5.56 2.59 13.48
C SER A 93 5.94 1.19 13.95
N GLU A 94 5.96 0.98 15.26
CA GLU A 94 6.09 -0.36 15.82
C GLU A 94 4.92 -1.27 15.46
N LYS A 95 3.76 -0.74 15.06
CA LYS A 95 2.52 -1.53 14.87
C LYS A 95 2.06 -1.57 13.43
N SER A 96 2.61 -0.73 12.57
CA SER A 96 2.07 -0.52 11.22
C SER A 96 3.12 -0.54 10.12
N PHE A 97 2.72 -1.18 9.03
CA PHE A 97 3.39 -1.16 7.74
C PHE A 97 2.63 -0.21 6.81
N ALA A 98 3.32 0.58 5.99
CA ALA A 98 2.69 1.30 4.91
C ALA A 98 3.29 0.93 3.56
N ILE A 99 2.40 0.71 2.60
CA ILE A 99 2.70 0.76 1.19
C ILE A 99 2.20 2.10 0.69
N VAL A 100 3.13 2.95 0.28
CA VAL A 100 2.83 4.27 -0.27
C VAL A 100 3.02 4.19 -1.78
N ASP A 101 1.95 4.43 -2.52
CA ASP A 101 1.95 4.33 -3.97
C ASP A 101 1.14 5.46 -4.59
N GLY A 102 1.37 5.76 -5.86
CA GLY A 102 0.63 6.81 -6.54
C GLY A 102 0.94 7.01 -8.00
N CYS A 103 0.01 7.66 -8.70
CA CYS A 103 0.11 7.97 -10.12
C CYS A 103 0.74 9.35 -10.42
N GLY A 104 1.23 10.06 -9.41
CA GLY A 104 1.80 11.41 -9.51
C GLY A 104 1.74 12.18 -8.20
N THR A 105 2.04 13.49 -8.21
CA THR A 105 2.09 14.38 -7.03
C THR A 105 0.74 14.55 -6.33
N GLU A 106 -0.39 14.35 -7.02
CA GLU A 106 -1.74 14.56 -6.48
C GLU A 106 -2.55 13.26 -6.35
N CYS A 107 -1.91 12.13 -6.60
CA CYS A 107 -2.55 10.82 -6.71
C CYS A 107 -1.78 9.81 -5.85
N ILE A 108 -1.48 10.17 -4.60
CA ILE A 108 -0.72 9.32 -3.68
C ILE A 108 -1.66 8.79 -2.61
N PHE A 109 -1.55 7.50 -2.33
CA PHE A 109 -2.31 6.82 -1.29
C PHE A 109 -1.37 5.99 -0.42
N ALA A 110 -1.73 5.82 0.85
CA ALA A 110 -1.09 4.87 1.75
C ALA A 110 -2.07 3.73 2.06
N ILE A 111 -1.62 2.50 1.87
CA ILE A 111 -2.27 1.29 2.42
C ILE A 111 -1.53 0.96 3.71
N ILE A 112 -2.22 1.09 4.84
CA ILE A 112 -1.66 0.96 6.18
C ILE A 112 -2.15 -0.35 6.79
N PHE A 113 -1.23 -1.28 7.04
CA PHE A 113 -1.48 -2.54 7.71
C PHE A 113 -1.10 -2.42 9.18
N ASN A 114 -2.08 -2.26 10.07
CA ASN A 114 -1.85 -2.24 11.51
C ASN A 114 -2.08 -3.65 12.08
N ILE A 115 -1.07 -4.23 12.75
CA ILE A 115 -1.12 -5.61 13.27
C ILE A 115 -2.24 -5.86 14.30
N GLU A 116 -2.79 -4.80 14.90
CA GLU A 116 -3.90 -4.88 15.85
C GLU A 116 -5.27 -4.75 15.17
N LYS A 117 -5.31 -4.52 13.85
CA LYS A 117 -6.54 -4.32 13.06
C LYS A 117 -6.69 -5.40 11.99
N ASP A 118 -7.90 -5.94 11.89
CA ASP A 118 -8.28 -7.01 10.96
C ASP A 118 -8.28 -6.58 9.49
N LYS A 119 -8.44 -5.27 9.23
CA LYS A 119 -8.44 -4.68 7.90
C LYS A 119 -7.43 -3.54 7.80
N PRO A 120 -6.73 -3.40 6.66
CA PRO A 120 -5.88 -2.25 6.41
C PRO A 120 -6.73 -1.00 6.21
N TYR A 121 -6.15 0.15 6.52
CA TYR A 121 -6.71 1.45 6.22
C TYR A 121 -6.12 2.00 4.92
N ILE A 122 -6.94 2.70 4.14
CA ILE A 122 -6.53 3.31 2.88
C ILE A 122 -6.75 4.82 3.01
N GLN A 123 -5.67 5.58 2.87
CA GLN A 123 -5.67 7.03 3.07
C GLN A 123 -5.12 7.70 1.82
N PRO A 124 -5.88 8.58 1.14
CA PRO A 124 -5.27 9.58 0.27
C PRO A 124 -4.27 10.41 1.07
N ILE A 125 -3.09 10.66 0.54
CA ILE A 125 -2.05 11.45 1.21
C ILE A 125 -1.51 12.54 0.30
N LEU A 126 -1.15 13.67 0.88
CA LEU A 126 -0.38 14.73 0.25
C LEU A 126 1.12 14.55 0.54
N TYR A 127 1.45 14.30 1.81
CA TYR A 127 2.84 14.12 2.25
C TYR A 127 2.96 12.90 3.16
N TYR A 128 4.05 12.16 2.95
CA TYR A 128 4.45 11.04 3.79
C TYR A 128 5.89 11.23 4.26
N PRO A 129 6.22 10.89 5.51
CA PRO A 129 7.59 10.95 6.00
C PRO A 129 8.53 10.14 5.09
N ASN A 130 9.75 10.64 4.87
CA ASN A 130 10.80 10.00 4.07
C ASN A 130 10.57 9.93 2.54
N LYS A 131 9.62 10.69 1.98
CA LYS A 131 9.59 10.87 0.51
C LYS A 131 10.66 11.88 0.10
N ALA A 132 11.60 11.45 -0.76
CA ALA A 132 12.57 12.35 -1.38
C ALA A 132 11.83 13.45 -2.17
N ASN A 133 12.30 14.69 -2.06
CA ASN A 133 11.79 15.87 -2.78
C ASN A 133 10.49 16.49 -2.24
N SER A 134 10.09 16.18 -1.01
CA SER A 134 9.10 17.00 -0.30
C SER A 134 9.77 17.83 0.78
N ASP A 135 9.47 19.13 0.85
CA ASP A 135 9.85 20.00 1.98
C ASP A 135 8.99 19.77 3.24
N PHE A 136 8.51 18.52 3.39
CA PHE A 136 7.86 18.00 4.58
C PHE A 136 8.90 17.33 5.48
N LYS A 137 9.02 17.83 6.72
CA LYS A 137 9.90 17.26 7.76
C LYS A 137 9.09 16.98 9.01
N THR A 138 9.28 15.82 9.62
CA THR A 138 8.63 15.45 10.88
C THR A 138 9.60 14.66 11.76
N ASP A 139 9.57 14.91 13.07
CA ASP A 139 10.23 14.06 14.09
C ASP A 139 9.38 12.84 14.48
N ASN A 140 8.12 12.80 14.04
CA ASN A 140 7.21 11.68 14.26
C ASN A 140 6.91 10.97 12.92
N PRO A 141 7.47 9.76 12.69
CA PRO A 141 7.25 9.01 11.45
C PRO A 141 5.83 8.43 11.33
N ASN A 142 5.04 8.45 12.41
CA ASN A 142 3.65 7.97 12.41
C ASN A 142 2.66 8.98 11.83
N LEU A 143 3.11 10.21 11.52
CA LEU A 143 2.24 11.25 10.99
C LEU A 143 2.30 11.31 9.47
N CYS A 144 1.14 11.43 8.83
CA CYS A 144 1.05 11.82 7.43
C CYS A 144 0.14 13.05 7.26
N ILE A 145 0.25 13.68 6.10
CA ILE A 145 -0.64 14.78 5.71
C ILE A 145 -1.60 14.25 4.67
N ALA A 146 -2.90 14.38 4.95
CA ALA A 146 -3.97 13.93 4.07
C ALA A 146 -4.76 15.13 3.52
N PRO A 147 -5.28 15.03 2.29
CA PRO A 147 -6.23 16.02 1.79
C PRO A 147 -7.53 15.90 2.60
N ILE A 148 -8.22 17.03 2.77
CA ILE A 148 -9.60 17.02 3.24
C ILE A 148 -10.52 17.29 2.07
N ALA A 149 -11.64 16.57 2.00
CA ALA A 149 -12.68 16.88 1.03
C ALA A 149 -13.18 18.32 1.31
N ALA A 150 -13.10 19.18 0.29
CA ALA A 150 -13.40 20.61 0.27
C ALA A 150 -14.07 21.17 1.55
N TYR A 151 -13.26 21.73 2.46
CA TYR A 151 -13.76 22.38 3.66
C TYR A 151 -13.71 23.91 3.48
N GLY A 152 -14.79 24.47 2.92
CA GLY A 152 -14.91 25.91 2.68
C GLY A 152 -13.97 26.44 1.58
N ASN A 153 -13.71 27.75 1.64
CA ASN A 153 -12.92 28.47 0.63
C ASN A 153 -11.41 28.54 0.95
N THR A 154 -10.98 27.99 2.09
CA THR A 154 -9.57 27.98 2.51
C THR A 154 -8.89 26.68 2.08
N PRO A 155 -7.63 26.72 1.60
CA PRO A 155 -6.85 25.51 1.43
C PRO A 155 -6.54 24.92 2.79
N SER A 156 -6.91 23.66 2.97
CA SER A 156 -6.88 22.98 4.25
C SER A 156 -6.45 21.53 4.06
N PHE A 157 -5.91 20.94 5.13
CA PHE A 157 -5.45 19.54 5.14
C PHE A 157 -5.56 18.96 6.55
N ALA A 158 -5.43 17.65 6.65
CA ALA A 158 -5.41 16.94 7.93
C ALA A 158 -4.01 16.41 8.23
N ILE A 159 -3.57 16.58 9.47
CA ILE A 159 -2.50 15.76 10.05
C ILE A 159 -3.16 14.51 10.61
N VAL A 160 -2.69 13.34 10.17
CA VAL A 160 -3.26 12.05 10.56
C VAL A 160 -2.19 11.22 11.23
N ASP A 161 -2.50 10.68 12.41
CA ASP A 161 -1.71 9.63 13.03
C ASP A 161 -2.14 8.27 12.47
N ILE A 162 -1.21 7.58 11.82
CA ILE A 162 -1.51 6.37 11.04
C ILE A 162 -1.90 5.17 11.91
N ASP A 163 -1.50 5.12 13.18
CA ASP A 163 -1.82 4.00 14.06
C ASP A 163 -3.21 4.17 14.68
N SER A 164 -3.45 5.36 15.25
CA SER A 164 -4.68 5.68 15.97
C SER A 164 -5.80 6.17 15.07
N GLN A 165 -5.49 6.62 13.85
CA GLN A 165 -6.41 7.25 12.91
C GLN A 165 -7.01 8.57 13.41
N LYS A 166 -6.49 9.09 14.52
CA LYS A 166 -6.85 10.42 15.01
C LYS A 166 -6.29 11.48 14.08
N LYS A 167 -7.02 12.58 13.97
CA LYS A 167 -6.66 13.66 13.05
C LYS A 167 -6.79 15.03 13.68
N ASP A 168 -6.01 15.95 13.16
CA ASP A 168 -6.18 17.38 13.40
C ASP A 168 -6.25 18.12 12.06
N THR A 169 -7.21 19.02 11.92
CA THR A 169 -7.38 19.81 10.70
C THR A 169 -6.60 21.11 10.80
N ILE A 170 -5.88 21.41 9.73
CA ILE A 170 -5.16 22.66 9.52
C ILE A 170 -5.88 23.45 8.44
N ASN A 171 -6.28 24.67 8.78
CA ASN A 171 -6.87 25.61 7.84
C ASN A 171 -5.87 26.72 7.57
N LEU A 172 -5.41 26.85 6.32
CA LEU A 172 -4.53 27.97 5.96
C LEU A 172 -5.34 29.27 5.88
N PRO A 173 -4.73 30.41 6.19
CA PRO A 173 -5.41 31.70 6.04
C PRO A 173 -5.77 31.98 4.57
N ASN A 174 -6.96 32.52 4.30
CA ASN A 174 -7.41 32.86 2.93
C ASN A 174 -6.43 33.76 2.15
N HIS A 175 -5.64 34.60 2.82
CA HIS A 175 -4.66 35.46 2.16
C HIS A 175 -3.35 34.74 1.76
N TRP A 176 -3.27 33.42 1.93
CA TRP A 176 -2.18 32.56 1.47
C TRP A 176 -2.47 31.90 0.13
N LEU A 177 -3.63 32.15 -0.46
CA LEU A 177 -4.01 31.62 -1.77
C LEU A 177 -3.01 32.03 -2.86
N ARG A 178 -2.48 31.04 -3.59
CA ARG A 178 -1.86 31.19 -4.91
C ARG A 178 -2.80 30.59 -5.98
N GLU A 179 -2.50 30.85 -7.25
CA GLU A 179 -3.31 30.56 -8.44
C GLU A 179 -4.27 29.37 -8.33
N LEU A 180 -3.76 28.17 -8.01
CA LEU A 180 -4.52 26.92 -8.09
C LEU A 180 -5.17 26.45 -6.77
N ASN A 181 -5.15 27.25 -5.69
CA ASN A 181 -5.76 26.91 -4.38
C ASN A 181 -5.49 25.46 -3.89
N THR A 182 -4.34 24.88 -4.25
CA THR A 182 -3.90 23.59 -3.73
C THR A 182 -2.84 23.80 -2.67
N ILE A 183 -2.71 22.84 -1.75
CA ILE A 183 -1.67 22.87 -0.72
C ILE A 183 -0.28 22.91 -1.33
N TYR A 184 -0.04 22.17 -2.42
CA TYR A 184 1.26 22.17 -3.12
C TYR A 184 1.64 23.55 -3.66
N ASN A 185 0.66 24.34 -4.09
CA ASN A 185 0.91 25.68 -4.60
C ASN A 185 0.95 26.72 -3.49
N CYS A 186 0.25 26.50 -2.38
CA CYS A 186 0.18 27.48 -1.29
C CYS A 186 1.27 27.30 -0.23
N VAL A 187 1.92 26.15 -0.15
CA VAL A 187 2.85 25.81 0.92
C VAL A 187 4.18 25.37 0.35
N ASP A 188 5.24 26.06 0.77
CA ASP A 188 6.60 25.72 0.34
C ASP A 188 7.28 24.76 1.33
N GLN A 189 6.99 24.88 2.63
CA GLN A 189 7.54 23.96 3.64
C GLN A 189 6.52 23.62 4.72
N ILE A 190 6.54 22.37 5.17
CA ILE A 190 5.83 21.91 6.38
C ILE A 190 6.82 21.22 7.31
N LYS A 191 6.89 21.68 8.56
CA LYS A 191 7.73 21.08 9.59
C LYS A 191 6.87 20.70 10.79
N ILE A 192 6.99 19.47 11.29
CA ILE A 192 6.37 19.02 12.53
C ILE A 192 7.47 18.62 13.51
N GLU A 193 7.50 19.29 14.66
CA GLU A 193 8.40 18.93 15.76
C GLU A 193 7.68 19.08 17.09
N LYS A 194 7.84 18.10 17.99
CA LYS A 194 7.27 18.14 19.35
C LYS A 194 5.77 18.52 19.36
N SER A 195 5.00 17.91 18.45
CA SER A 195 3.56 18.16 18.27
C SER A 195 3.19 19.60 17.87
N LYS A 196 4.14 20.37 17.32
CA LYS A 196 3.88 21.68 16.72
C LYS A 196 4.14 21.62 15.24
N ILE A 197 3.22 22.18 14.46
CA ILE A 197 3.38 22.35 13.02
C ILE A 197 3.81 23.80 12.72
N GLU A 198 4.83 23.95 11.87
CA GLU A 198 5.20 25.19 11.21
C GLU A 198 4.99 25.03 9.70
N ILE A 199 4.35 26.01 9.09
CA ILE A 199 4.05 26.06 7.67
C ILE A 199 4.59 27.37 7.13
N THR A 200 5.30 27.32 6.01
CA THR A 200 5.89 28.52 5.39
C THR A 200 5.47 28.69 3.93
N GLN A 201 5.39 29.95 3.53
CA GLN A 201 5.15 30.37 2.15
C GLN A 201 6.09 31.56 1.83
N ASN A 202 7.00 31.38 0.89
CA ASN A 202 7.90 32.37 0.33
C ASN A 202 7.14 33.25 -0.69
N GLN A 203 7.22 34.56 -0.57
CA GLN A 203 6.59 35.50 -1.52
C GLN A 203 7.62 36.00 -2.53
N ASP A 204 7.16 36.40 -3.71
CA ASP A 204 8.02 36.94 -4.78
C ASP A 204 8.78 38.20 -4.35
N ASN A 205 8.23 38.95 -3.38
CA ASN A 205 8.88 40.12 -2.78
C ASN A 205 9.92 39.76 -1.69
N GLY A 206 10.28 38.48 -1.55
CA GLY A 206 11.24 37.98 -0.56
C GLY A 206 10.69 37.84 0.87
N LYS A 207 9.43 38.23 1.15
CA LYS A 207 8.81 38.01 2.47
C LYS A 207 8.44 36.55 2.66
N ILE A 208 8.53 36.05 3.89
CA ILE A 208 8.10 34.70 4.26
C ILE A 208 6.86 34.81 5.15
N LYS A 209 5.74 34.24 4.71
CA LYS A 209 4.58 34.04 5.58
C LYS A 209 4.80 32.76 6.39
N LYS A 210 4.42 32.80 7.68
CA LYS A 210 4.55 31.67 8.60
C LYS A 210 3.26 31.45 9.37
N MET A 211 2.89 30.19 9.55
CA MET A 211 1.80 29.75 10.42
C MET A 211 2.34 28.70 11.38
N GLN A 212 1.99 28.83 12.65
CA GLN A 212 2.32 27.84 13.68
C GLN A 212 1.07 27.43 14.43
N LYS A 213 0.95 26.14 14.74
CA LYS A 213 -0.17 25.57 15.49
C LYS A 213 0.31 24.39 16.32
N GLU A 214 -0.26 24.20 17.50
CA GLU A 214 -0.16 22.93 18.21
C GLU A 214 -1.10 21.89 17.56
N ILE A 215 -0.59 20.67 17.38
CA ILE A 215 -1.32 19.56 16.78
C ILE A 215 -2.11 18.88 17.88
N ILE A 216 -3.44 18.83 17.72
CA ILE A 216 -4.34 18.18 18.67
C ILE A 216 -5.08 17.05 17.96
N LEU A 217 -4.51 15.85 18.01
CA LEU A 217 -5.08 14.66 17.39
C LEU A 217 -6.32 14.18 18.16
N LYS A 218 -7.48 14.19 17.50
CA LYS A 218 -8.76 13.75 18.05
C LYS A 218 -9.37 12.62 17.23
#